data_AF-A0A957R4C6-F1
#
_entry.id   AF-A0A957R4C6-F1
#
_cell.length_a   1.000
_cell.length_b   1.000
_cell.length_c   1.000
_cell.angle_alpha   90.00
_cell.angle_beta   90.00
_cell.angle_gamma   90.00
#
_symmetry.space_group_name_H-M   'P 1'
#
loop_
_entity.id
_entity.type
_entity.pdbx_description
1 polymer ?
#
loop_
_entity_poly.entity_id
_entity_poly.type
_entity_poly.pdbx_seq_one_letter_code
_entity_poly.pdbx_strand_id
1 'polypeptide(L)'
;MAEQLQVSYDDLADIAQRLARQAELIEEVHQSIATSVDKLDGNWIGRGAQAFFDETRAETLPSTQRLAEVFRAGEGLIQNIITNFRASEEEAAQNISIESSSSQVFP
;
A
#
# COMPACT_ATOMS: atom_id res chain seq x y z
N MET A 1 8.60 -19.68 -21.30
CA MET A 1 7.84 -19.64 -20.02
C MET A 1 8.30 -18.54 -19.07
N ALA A 2 9.48 -17.91 -19.26
CA ALA A 2 9.92 -16.78 -18.45
C ALA A 2 9.19 -15.44 -18.75
N GLU A 3 8.70 -15.26 -19.97
CA GLU A 3 8.18 -13.95 -20.43
C GLU A 3 6.83 -13.57 -19.80
N GLN A 4 6.02 -14.54 -19.36
CA GLN A 4 4.72 -14.28 -18.72
C GLN A 4 4.85 -13.98 -17.21
N LEU A 5 5.91 -14.47 -16.56
CA LEU A 5 6.19 -14.18 -15.14
C LEU A 5 6.79 -12.77 -14.98
N GLN A 6 7.73 -12.37 -15.83
CA GLN A 6 8.37 -11.05 -15.78
C GLN A 6 7.36 -9.90 -15.96
N VAL A 7 6.46 -10.01 -16.95
CA VAL A 7 5.40 -9.03 -17.19
C VAL A 7 4.46 -8.89 -15.98
N SER A 8 4.24 -9.96 -15.19
CA SER A 8 3.41 -9.90 -13.99
C SER A 8 4.06 -9.13 -12.83
N TYR A 9 5.39 -9.13 -12.70
CA TYR A 9 6.07 -8.40 -11.62
C TYR A 9 6.05 -6.89 -11.85
N ASP A 10 6.23 -6.47 -13.11
CA ASP A 10 6.21 -5.06 -13.49
C ASP A 10 4.81 -4.47 -13.28
N ASP A 11 3.75 -5.22 -13.63
CA ASP A 11 2.36 -4.82 -13.39
C ASP A 11 2.05 -4.68 -11.88
N LEU A 12 2.51 -5.64 -11.06
CA LEU A 12 2.34 -5.57 -9.61
C LEU A 12 3.12 -4.38 -9.02
N ALA A 13 4.33 -4.10 -9.52
CA ALA A 13 5.11 -2.95 -9.09
C ALA A 13 4.43 -1.62 -9.43
N ASP A 14 3.82 -1.49 -10.63
CA ASP A 14 3.05 -0.30 -10.99
C ASP A 14 1.83 -0.12 -10.08
N ILE A 15 1.09 -1.21 -9.80
CA ILE A 15 -0.06 -1.15 -8.87
C ILE A 15 0.38 -0.70 -7.48
N ALA A 16 1.47 -1.25 -6.94
CA ALA A 16 2.02 -0.84 -5.64
C ALA A 16 2.36 0.65 -5.65
N GLN A 17 3.03 1.14 -6.70
CA GLN A 17 3.37 2.56 -6.83
C GLN A 17 2.12 3.45 -6.92
N ARG A 18 1.07 2.99 -7.60
CA ARG A 18 -0.21 3.71 -7.67
C ARG A 18 -0.87 3.79 -6.29
N LEU A 19 -0.88 2.71 -5.51
CA LEU A 19 -1.42 2.70 -4.16
C LEU A 19 -0.64 3.65 -3.24
N ALA A 20 0.70 3.66 -3.33
CA ALA A 20 1.54 4.60 -2.59
C ALA A 20 1.17 6.07 -2.90
N ARG A 21 1.06 6.42 -4.19
CA ARG A 21 0.62 7.77 -4.62
C ARG A 21 -0.77 8.12 -4.09
N GLN A 22 -1.71 7.18 -4.08
CA GLN A 22 -3.04 7.45 -3.52
C GLN A 22 -3.01 7.64 -2.00
N ALA A 23 -2.16 6.92 -1.28
CA ALA A 23 -1.97 7.15 0.15
C ALA A 23 -1.47 8.57 0.43
N GLU A 24 -0.43 9.01 -0.30
CA GLU A 24 0.13 10.36 -0.17
C GLU A 24 -0.93 11.44 -0.44
N LEU A 25 -1.69 11.31 -1.52
CA LEU A 25 -2.77 12.26 -1.85
C LEU A 25 -3.84 12.33 -0.76
N ILE A 26 -4.23 11.19 -0.18
CA ILE A 26 -5.23 11.18 0.90
C ILE A 26 -4.66 11.79 2.19
N GLU A 27 -3.38 11.59 2.48
CA GLU A 27 -2.72 12.24 3.62
C GLU A 27 -2.66 13.76 3.48
N GLU A 28 -2.38 14.27 2.28
CA GLU A 28 -2.43 15.71 1.99
C GLU A 28 -3.84 16.27 2.20
N VAL A 29 -4.86 15.56 1.70
CA VAL A 29 -6.27 15.94 1.89
C VAL A 29 -6.64 15.92 3.38
N HIS A 30 -6.28 14.85 4.10
CA HIS A 30 -6.50 14.73 5.54
C HIS A 30 -5.90 15.91 6.31
N GLN A 31 -4.63 16.23 6.04
CA GLN A 31 -3.94 17.34 6.68
C GLN A 31 -4.59 18.70 6.35
N SER A 32 -5.05 18.88 5.12
CA SER A 32 -5.75 20.10 4.68
C SER A 32 -7.09 20.28 5.42
N ILE A 33 -7.85 19.19 5.57
CA ILE A 33 -9.10 19.18 6.34
C ILE A 33 -8.81 19.49 7.81
N ALA A 34 -7.87 18.78 8.43
CA ALA A 34 -7.51 18.97 9.84
C ALA A 34 -7.09 20.43 10.12
N THR A 35 -6.20 20.98 9.29
CA THR A 35 -5.75 22.37 9.41
C THR A 35 -6.89 23.37 9.24
N SER A 36 -7.84 23.09 8.35
CA SER A 36 -9.00 23.96 8.11
C SER A 36 -9.96 23.94 9.30
N VAL A 37 -10.18 22.76 9.89
CA VAL A 37 -11.01 22.57 11.08
C VAL A 37 -10.40 23.28 12.28
N ASP A 38 -9.09 23.17 12.48
CA ASP A 38 -8.39 23.85 13.58
C ASP A 38 -8.50 25.37 13.50
N LYS A 39 -8.52 25.95 12.29
CA LYS A 39 -8.73 27.40 12.10
C LYS A 39 -10.15 27.85 12.47
N LEU A 40 -11.13 26.96 12.34
CA LEU A 40 -12.51 27.24 12.69
C LEU A 40 -12.75 27.08 14.20
N ASP A 41 -11.93 26.28 14.89
CA ASP A 41 -12.03 26.06 16.33
C ASP A 41 -11.85 27.39 17.09
N GLY A 42 -12.75 27.67 18.04
CA GLY A 42 -12.83 28.94 18.78
C GLY A 42 -13.39 30.14 18.01
N ASN A 43 -13.35 30.16 16.68
CA ASN A 43 -13.90 31.25 15.85
C ASN A 43 -15.36 31.01 15.42
N TRP A 44 -15.77 29.74 15.35
CA TRP A 44 -17.13 29.35 15.01
C TRP A 44 -17.82 28.72 16.22
N ILE A 45 -18.87 29.37 16.72
CA ILE A 45 -19.57 28.99 17.96
C ILE A 45 -21.06 28.83 17.68
N GLY A 46 -21.67 27.82 18.31
CA GLY A 46 -23.11 27.55 18.24
C GLY A 46 -23.41 26.06 18.07
N ARG A 47 -24.70 25.69 18.08
CA ARG A 47 -25.13 24.27 17.97
C ARG A 47 -24.66 23.62 16.66
N GLY A 48 -24.63 24.37 15.56
CA GLY A 48 -24.13 23.88 14.27
C GLY A 48 -22.62 23.65 14.26
N ALA A 49 -21.86 24.53 14.93
CA ALA A 49 -20.42 24.37 15.08
C ALA A 49 -20.10 23.12 15.92
N GLN A 50 -20.81 22.92 17.04
CA GLN A 50 -20.64 21.74 17.89
C GLN A 50 -20.89 20.44 17.11
N ALA A 51 -22.04 20.34 16.42
CA ALA A 51 -22.37 19.16 15.62
C ALA A 51 -21.33 18.88 14.53
N PHE A 52 -20.87 19.93 13.84
CA PHE A 52 -19.81 19.82 12.83
C PHE A 52 -18.50 19.31 13.42
N PHE A 53 -18.02 19.88 14.53
CA PHE A 53 -16.76 19.45 15.14
C PHE A 53 -16.86 18.04 15.71
N ASP A 54 -18.00 17.66 16.27
CA ASP A 54 -18.25 16.30 16.75
C ASP A 54 -18.19 15.28 15.61
N GLU A 55 -18.93 15.52 14.51
CA GLU A 55 -18.90 14.64 13.32
C GLU A 55 -17.51 14.58 12.68
N THR A 56 -16.83 15.72 12.60
CA THR A 56 -15.51 15.80 11.97
C THR A 56 -14.47 15.01 12.75
N ARG A 57 -14.47 15.12 14.09
CA ARG A 57 -13.52 14.41 14.97
C ARG A 57 -13.89 12.93 15.14
N ALA A 58 -15.18 12.59 15.13
CA ALA A 58 -15.62 11.21 15.34
C ALA A 58 -15.56 10.36 14.06
N GLU A 59 -15.82 10.95 12.89
CA GLU A 59 -16.03 10.20 11.66
C GLU A 59 -15.16 10.67 10.50
N THR A 60 -15.17 11.97 10.18
CA THR A 60 -14.54 12.46 8.93
C THR A 60 -13.00 12.34 8.96
N LEU A 61 -12.34 12.87 9.99
CA LEU A 61 -10.88 12.80 10.12
C LEU A 61 -10.40 11.35 10.30
N PRO A 62 -11.00 10.52 11.17
CA PRO A 62 -10.62 9.11 11.28
C PRO A 62 -10.82 8.32 9.97
N SER A 63 -11.89 8.58 9.22
CA SER A 63 -12.16 7.86 7.97
C SER A 63 -11.16 8.19 6.87
N THR A 64 -10.77 9.46 6.75
CA THR A 64 -9.74 9.88 5.78
C THR A 64 -8.36 9.32 6.14
N GLN A 65 -8.00 9.30 7.42
CA GLN A 65 -6.77 8.65 7.89
C GLN A 65 -6.77 7.14 7.60
N ARG A 66 -7.86 6.45 7.94
CA ARG A 66 -8.00 5.00 7.69
C ARG A 66 -7.92 4.68 6.20
N LEU A 67 -8.42 5.54 5.33
CA LEU A 67 -8.31 5.34 3.88
C LEU A 67 -6.85 5.37 3.40
N ALA A 68 -6.04 6.32 3.88
CA ALA A 68 -4.61 6.35 3.59
C ALA A 68 -3.89 5.08 4.11
N GLU A 69 -4.21 4.65 5.33
CA GLU A 69 -3.67 3.41 5.91
C GLU A 69 -3.99 2.17 5.09
N VAL A 70 -5.21 2.08 4.55
CA VAL A 70 -5.61 0.97 3.66
C VAL A 70 -4.81 0.96 2.37
N PHE A 71 -4.55 2.13 1.77
CA PHE A 71 -3.71 2.22 0.58
C PHE A 71 -2.26 1.79 0.85
N ARG A 72 -1.66 2.24 1.97
CA ARG A 72 -0.32 1.79 2.41
C ARG A 72 -0.28 0.29 2.70
N ALA A 73 -1.32 -0.25 3.35
CA ALA A 73 -1.42 -1.69 3.59
C ALA A 73 -1.50 -2.47 2.29
N GLY A 74 -2.27 -1.98 1.31
CA GLY A 74 -2.35 -2.58 -0.03
C GLY A 74 -1.01 -2.58 -0.77
N GLU A 75 -0.29 -1.46 -0.75
CA GLU A 75 1.09 -1.37 -1.28
C GLU A 75 2.00 -2.43 -0.65
N GLY A 76 2.04 -2.49 0.68
CA GLY A 76 2.89 -3.44 1.41
C GLY A 76 2.53 -4.89 1.12
N LEU A 77 1.23 -5.22 0.98
CA LEU A 77 0.79 -6.56 0.59
C LEU A 77 1.31 -6.94 -0.81
N ILE A 78 1.29 -6.03 -1.77
CA ILE A 78 1.78 -6.29 -3.12
C ILE A 78 3.31 -6.47 -3.13
N GLN A 79 4.05 -5.62 -2.40
CA GLN A 79 5.49 -5.77 -2.26
C GLN A 79 5.89 -7.11 -1.62
N ASN A 80 5.12 -7.57 -0.63
CA ASN A 80 5.31 -8.89 -0.03
C ASN A 80 5.04 -10.01 -1.03
N ILE A 81 4.00 -9.90 -1.87
CA ILE A 81 3.73 -10.88 -2.94
C ILE A 81 4.92 -10.96 -3.89
N ILE A 82 5.40 -9.83 -4.40
CA ILE A 82 6.57 -9.77 -5.31
C ILE A 82 7.79 -10.44 -4.67
N THR A 83 8.06 -10.13 -3.40
CA THR A 83 9.23 -10.66 -2.67
C THR A 83 9.13 -12.18 -2.48
N ASN A 84 7.97 -12.68 -2.04
CA ASN A 84 7.75 -14.10 -1.82
C ASN A 84 7.89 -14.90 -3.12
N PHE A 85 7.33 -14.39 -4.22
CA PHE A 85 7.41 -15.04 -5.53
C PHE A 85 8.85 -15.09 -6.05
N ARG A 86 9.63 -14.01 -5.93
CA ARG A 86 11.06 -14.01 -6.28
C ARG A 86 11.86 -15.02 -5.46
N ALA A 87 11.62 -15.09 -4.15
CA ALA A 87 12.29 -16.05 -3.27
C ALA A 87 11.97 -17.50 -3.70
N SER A 88 10.70 -17.82 -3.98
CA SER A 88 10.31 -19.15 -4.46
C SER A 88 10.91 -19.50 -5.82
N GLU A 89 11.04 -18.54 -6.74
CA GLU A 89 11.71 -18.75 -8.03
C GLU A 89 13.21 -19.03 -7.85
N GLU A 90 13.88 -18.32 -6.96
CA GLU A 90 15.30 -18.52 -6.67
C GLU A 90 15.56 -19.90 -6.03
N GLU A 91 14.72 -20.31 -5.07
CA GLU A 91 14.76 -21.64 -4.48
C GLU A 91 14.53 -22.76 -5.52
N ALA A 92 13.57 -22.58 -6.43
CA ALA A 92 13.30 -23.53 -7.50
C ALA A 92 14.48 -23.63 -8.48
N ALA A 93 15.09 -22.49 -8.85
CA ALA A 93 16.26 -22.46 -9.72
C ALA A 93 17.47 -23.17 -9.08
N GLN A 94 17.69 -22.99 -7.78
CA GLN A 94 18.74 -23.69 -7.03
C GLN A 94 18.53 -25.21 -7.04
N ASN A 95 17.31 -25.69 -6.79
CA ASN A 95 16.99 -27.12 -6.80
C ASN A 95 17.21 -27.76 -8.19
N ILE A 96 16.79 -27.08 -9.27
CA ILE A 96 16.99 -27.57 -10.64
C ILE A 96 18.49 -27.61 -10.99
N SER A 97 19.27 -26.63 -10.53
CA SER A 97 20.71 -26.58 -10.75
C SER A 97 21.46 -27.71 -10.03
N ILE A 98 20.96 -28.16 -8.87
CA ILE A 98 21.51 -29.30 -8.12
C ILE A 98 21.19 -30.62 -8.84
N GLU A 99 19.96 -30.83 -9.32
CA GLU A 99 19.57 -32.03 -10.08
C GLU A 99 20.36 -32.17 -11.41
N SER A 100 20.53 -31.07 -12.13
CA SER A 100 21.30 -31.07 -13.38
C SER A 100 22.80 -31.34 -13.17
N SER A 101 23.37 -30.86 -12.06
CA SER A 101 24.77 -31.14 -11.68
C SER A 101 24.97 -32.58 -11.19
N SER A 102 23.95 -33.20 -10.59
CA SER A 102 24.02 -34.59 -10.12
C SER A 102 23.73 -35.62 -11.22
N SER A 103 23.09 -35.23 -12.33
CA SER A 103 22.90 -36.09 -13.52
C SER A 103 24.11 -36.14 -14.48
N GLN A 104 25.07 -35.23 -14.36
CA GLN A 104 26.35 -35.27 -15.12
C GLN A 104 27.45 -36.10 -14.45
N VAL A 105 27.20 -36.64 -13.25
CA VAL A 105 28.18 -37.43 -12.47
C VAL A 105 27.70 -38.87 -12.36
N PHE A 106 27.35 -39.52 -13.48
CA PHE A 106 27.34 -40.98 -13.58
C PHE A 106 27.83 -41.39 -14.98
N PRO A 107 28.89 -42.21 -15.08
CA PRO A 107 29.47 -42.65 -16.36
C PRO A 107 28.60 -43.68 -17.10
#